data_AF-A0A9W9U176-F1
#
_entry.id   AF-A0A9W9U176-F1
#
_cell.length_a   1.000
_cell.length_b   1.000
_cell.length_c   1.000
_cell.angle_alpha   90.00
_cell.angle_beta   90.00
_cell.angle_gamma   90.00
#
_symmetry.space_group_name_H-M   'P 1'
#
loop_
_entity.id
_entity.type
_entity.pdbx_description
1 polymer ?
#
loop_
_entity_poly.entity_id
_entity_poly.type
_entity_poly.pdbx_seq_one_letter_code
_entity_poly.pdbx_strand_id
1 'polypeptide(L)'
;MVALLAASGPAAKDPSDVSPSPDLSSQTEEDVTLPGEQEGNIFMDIFRTRMVPLFPFIVIPDNMTAEQMRHEKPFLYLNISMVACQNSPRQREISGIVKEYVAEHIVMGGEHSVDLLQGLLVHLAWFISISRLPRLDLTGQINEKQNTDTKNKALGVAQLDVFVQLARAQVTSMGLNQEQHIMRSLDKPIVYMVHYDLEANKTPARTLEERRAYLGCYYVTAM
;
A
#
# COMPACT_ATOMS: atom_id res chain seq x y z
N MET A 1 -27.04 36.59 50.92
CA MET A 1 -27.27 38.03 50.71
C MET A 1 -25.94 38.63 50.29
N VAL A 2 -25.75 38.81 48.98
CA VAL A 2 -25.82 40.11 48.29
C VAL A 2 -24.70 41.06 48.74
N ALA A 3 -23.71 41.15 47.84
CA ALA A 3 -22.93 42.31 47.41
C ALA A 3 -22.47 43.33 48.46
N LEU A 4 -21.15 43.61 48.47
CA LEU A 4 -20.62 44.96 48.32
C LEU A 4 -19.09 44.93 48.18
N LEU A 5 -18.61 45.42 47.03
CA LEU A 5 -17.25 45.85 46.79
C LEU A 5 -16.98 47.14 47.59
N ALA A 6 -15.85 47.20 48.30
CA ALA A 6 -15.12 48.45 48.49
C ALA A 6 -13.66 48.20 48.91
N ALA A 7 -12.78 48.97 48.24
CA ALA A 7 -11.44 49.40 48.65
C ALA A 7 -10.29 48.38 48.61
N SER A 8 -9.29 48.64 47.77
CA SER A 8 -7.93 48.95 48.22
C SER A 8 -6.93 49.07 47.04
N GLY A 9 -6.18 50.17 47.01
CA GLY A 9 -4.75 50.15 46.62
C GLY A 9 -4.38 50.34 45.13
N PRO A 10 -3.39 51.19 44.80
CA PRO A 10 -3.00 51.53 43.43
C PRO A 10 -1.82 50.70 42.92
N ALA A 11 -1.84 50.28 41.65
CA ALA A 11 -0.69 50.08 40.76
C ALA A 11 -1.10 49.42 39.43
N ALA A 12 -1.21 50.19 38.35
CA ALA A 12 -1.22 49.70 36.96
C ALA A 12 -0.68 50.86 36.09
N LYS A 13 0.51 50.78 35.49
CA LYS A 13 0.86 50.16 34.18
C LYS A 13 -0.06 50.59 33.05
N ASP A 14 0.47 51.44 32.16
CA ASP A 14 0.34 51.42 30.68
C ASP A 14 0.89 52.73 30.08
N PRO A 15 1.14 52.86 28.75
CA PRO A 15 1.33 51.85 27.68
C PRO A 15 2.51 52.22 26.74
N SER A 16 2.58 51.56 25.57
CA SER A 16 3.30 51.89 24.32
C SER A 16 4.76 51.46 24.18
N ASP A 17 4.98 50.25 23.63
CA ASP A 17 5.38 50.11 22.22
C ASP A 17 5.25 48.64 21.77
N VAL A 18 4.23 48.34 20.97
CA VAL A 18 4.14 47.08 20.22
C VAL A 18 3.85 47.45 18.78
N SER A 19 4.92 47.48 17.98
CA SER A 19 4.85 47.46 16.53
C SER A 19 4.95 46.00 16.07
N PRO A 20 3.95 45.45 15.37
CA PRO A 20 4.07 44.15 14.71
C PRO A 20 4.67 44.38 13.32
N SER A 21 5.88 43.89 13.08
CA SER A 21 6.37 43.67 11.72
C SER A 21 5.94 42.28 11.22
N PRO A 22 5.69 42.11 9.92
CA PRO A 22 4.90 41.01 9.40
C PRO A 22 5.72 39.74 9.26
N ASP A 23 5.14 38.63 9.73
CA ASP A 23 5.58 37.27 9.48
C ASP A 23 5.66 37.00 7.98
N LEU A 24 6.88 36.81 7.48
CA LEU A 24 7.12 36.09 6.25
C LEU A 24 8.27 35.11 6.49
N SER A 25 7.90 33.95 7.01
CA SER A 25 8.68 32.73 6.89
C SER A 25 7.68 31.59 6.96
N SER A 26 7.00 31.37 5.84
CA SER A 26 6.42 30.08 5.49
C SER A 26 7.55 29.05 5.57
N GLN A 27 7.74 28.50 6.76
CA GLN A 27 8.48 27.27 6.94
C GLN A 27 7.66 26.22 6.21
N THR A 28 8.16 25.83 5.05
CA THR A 28 7.76 24.61 4.37
C THR A 28 8.02 23.49 5.35
N GLU A 29 7.00 23.09 6.09
CA GLU A 29 6.89 21.74 6.61
C GLU A 29 6.90 20.83 5.37
N GLU A 30 8.09 20.41 4.95
CA GLU A 30 8.21 19.20 4.13
C GLU A 30 7.77 18.04 5.03
N ASP A 31 6.45 17.90 5.12
CA ASP A 31 5.73 16.69 5.50
C ASP A 31 6.44 15.50 4.89
N VAL A 32 6.48 14.36 5.59
CA VAL A 32 7.11 13.12 5.10
C VAL A 32 6.26 12.58 3.95
N THR A 33 6.37 13.24 2.80
CA THR A 33 5.31 13.25 1.80
C THR A 33 5.48 12.07 0.88
N LEU A 34 4.36 11.37 0.65
CA LEU A 34 4.14 10.46 -0.48
C LEU A 34 4.85 10.99 -1.75
N PRO A 35 5.42 10.11 -2.59
CA PRO A 35 6.19 10.51 -3.77
C PRO A 35 5.45 11.57 -4.59
N GLY A 36 6.09 12.73 -4.77
CA GLY A 36 5.53 13.88 -5.48
C GLY A 36 5.22 13.55 -6.95
N GLU A 37 4.42 14.37 -7.62
CA GLU A 37 3.92 14.07 -8.97
C GLU A 37 5.05 13.81 -10.00
N GLN A 38 6.10 14.65 -9.98
CA GLN A 38 7.24 14.52 -10.89
C GLN A 38 8.04 13.23 -10.63
N GLU A 39 8.31 12.94 -9.35
CA GLU A 39 8.99 11.71 -8.91
C GLU A 39 8.16 10.47 -9.27
N GLY A 40 6.84 10.55 -9.05
CA GLY A 40 5.87 9.51 -9.36
C GLY A 40 5.81 9.14 -10.83
N ASN A 41 5.80 10.13 -11.73
CA ASN A 41 5.78 9.87 -13.17
C ASN A 41 7.05 9.13 -13.63
N ILE A 42 8.22 9.45 -13.06
CA ILE A 42 9.48 8.74 -13.31
C ILE A 42 9.38 7.29 -12.81
N PHE A 43 8.86 7.08 -11.61
CA PHE A 43 8.68 5.74 -11.05
C PHE A 43 7.72 4.88 -11.87
N MET A 44 6.62 5.46 -12.34
CA MET A 44 5.66 4.80 -13.23
C MET A 44 6.31 4.37 -14.56
N ASP A 45 7.13 5.24 -15.15
CA ASP A 45 7.84 4.92 -16.39
C ASP A 45 8.88 3.79 -16.20
N ILE A 46 9.63 3.83 -15.09
CA ILE A 46 10.56 2.76 -14.70
C ILE A 46 9.80 1.44 -14.53
N PHE A 47 8.66 1.47 -13.82
CA PHE A 47 7.86 0.29 -13.57
C PHE A 47 7.37 -0.34 -14.88
N ARG A 48 6.81 0.48 -15.79
CA ARG A 48 6.34 0.04 -17.11
C ARG A 48 7.45 -0.57 -17.96
N THR A 49 8.60 0.09 -18.00
CA THR A 49 9.68 -0.28 -18.92
C THR A 49 10.50 -1.47 -18.42
N ARG A 50 10.70 -1.58 -17.10
CA ARG A 50 11.69 -2.51 -16.53
C ARG A 50 11.10 -3.60 -15.64
N MET A 51 9.88 -3.41 -15.13
CA MET A 51 9.37 -4.23 -14.03
C MET A 51 8.11 -5.02 -14.38
N VAL A 52 7.36 -4.65 -15.42
CA VAL A 52 6.16 -5.38 -15.89
C VAL A 52 6.38 -6.90 -16.00
N PRO A 53 7.53 -7.43 -16.48
CA PRO A 53 7.74 -8.88 -16.54
C PRO A 53 7.69 -9.59 -15.17
N LEU A 54 7.98 -8.87 -14.07
CA LEU A 54 7.94 -9.38 -12.70
C LEU A 54 6.51 -9.37 -12.10
N PHE A 55 5.60 -8.62 -12.71
CA PHE A 55 4.28 -8.31 -12.14
C PHE A 55 3.13 -8.63 -13.11
N PRO A 56 2.97 -9.87 -13.60
CA PRO A 56 1.94 -10.23 -14.59
C PRO A 56 0.50 -10.11 -14.09
N PHE A 57 0.31 -9.87 -12.79
CA PHE A 57 -0.98 -9.72 -12.13
C PHE A 57 -1.47 -8.26 -12.09
N ILE A 58 -0.66 -7.29 -12.52
CA ILE A 58 -1.02 -5.86 -12.56
C ILE A 58 -0.99 -5.38 -14.00
N VAL A 59 -2.10 -4.79 -14.44
CA VAL A 59 -2.20 -4.15 -15.75
C VAL A 59 -2.44 -2.67 -15.51
N ILE A 60 -1.42 -1.87 -15.82
CA ILE A 60 -1.47 -0.42 -15.77
C ILE A 60 -1.73 0.09 -17.19
N PRO A 61 -2.80 0.85 -17.44
CA PRO A 61 -3.01 1.49 -18.75
C PRO A 61 -1.85 2.45 -19.08
N ASP A 62 -1.41 2.47 -20.33
CA ASP A 62 -0.28 3.30 -20.78
C ASP A 62 -0.53 4.81 -20.60
N ASN A 63 -1.79 5.22 -20.67
CA ASN A 63 -2.24 6.60 -20.53
C ASN A 63 -2.43 7.05 -19.07
N MET A 64 -2.28 6.16 -18.08
CA MET A 64 -2.52 6.49 -16.69
C MET A 64 -1.38 7.34 -16.11
N THR A 65 -1.68 8.49 -15.50
CA THR A 65 -0.66 9.36 -14.87
C THR A 65 -0.38 8.96 -13.42
N ALA A 66 0.74 9.42 -12.85
CA ALA A 66 1.04 9.19 -11.43
C ALA A 66 -0.04 9.79 -10.51
N GLU A 67 -0.55 10.98 -10.85
CA GLU A 67 -1.63 11.64 -10.10
C GLU A 67 -2.93 10.82 -10.15
N GLN A 68 -3.34 10.37 -11.33
CA GLN A 68 -4.52 9.50 -11.47
C GLN A 68 -4.35 8.21 -10.67
N MET A 69 -3.18 7.57 -10.74
CA MET A 69 -2.93 6.36 -9.98
C MET A 69 -2.93 6.60 -8.47
N ARG A 70 -2.41 7.74 -8.00
CA ARG A 70 -2.46 8.13 -6.60
C ARG A 70 -3.89 8.34 -6.10
N HIS A 71 -4.80 8.84 -6.94
CA HIS A 71 -6.20 9.01 -6.58
C HIS A 71 -7.01 7.72 -6.64
N GLU A 72 -6.82 6.91 -7.68
CA GLU A 72 -7.62 5.68 -7.88
C GLU A 72 -7.12 4.50 -7.05
N LYS A 73 -5.81 4.36 -6.92
CA LYS A 73 -5.11 3.20 -6.33
C LYS A 73 -3.90 3.65 -5.51
N PRO A 74 -4.14 4.39 -4.40
CA PRO A 74 -3.08 5.02 -3.62
C PRO A 74 -2.07 4.02 -3.06
N PHE A 75 -2.50 2.84 -2.63
CA PHE A 75 -1.58 1.86 -2.05
C PHE A 75 -0.72 1.16 -3.10
N LEU A 76 -1.31 0.84 -4.27
CA LEU A 76 -0.57 0.33 -5.40
C LEU A 76 0.45 1.35 -5.90
N TYR A 77 0.07 2.62 -6.04
CA TYR A 77 0.98 3.71 -6.41
C TYR A 77 2.19 3.76 -5.48
N LEU A 78 1.94 3.70 -4.17
CA LEU A 78 2.98 3.77 -3.15
C LEU A 78 3.96 2.58 -3.26
N ASN A 79 3.45 1.37 -3.49
CA ASN A 79 4.30 0.20 -3.67
C ASN A 79 5.07 0.23 -4.99
N ILE A 80 4.46 0.69 -6.09
CA ILE A 80 5.15 0.91 -7.37
C ILE A 80 6.30 1.91 -7.18
N SER A 81 6.04 3.01 -6.48
CA SER A 81 7.05 4.03 -6.18
C SER A 81 8.19 3.45 -5.35
N MET A 82 7.88 2.61 -4.36
CA MET A 82 8.88 1.93 -3.53
C MET A 82 9.80 1.02 -4.36
N VAL A 83 9.24 0.18 -5.24
CA VAL A 83 10.03 -0.78 -6.02
C VAL A 83 10.81 -0.09 -7.14
N ALA A 84 10.24 0.94 -7.76
CA ALA A 84 10.88 1.72 -8.83
C ALA A 84 11.94 2.71 -8.34
N CYS A 85 11.93 3.05 -7.04
CA CYS A 85 12.90 3.96 -6.46
C CYS A 85 14.31 3.36 -6.45
N GLN A 86 15.21 3.98 -7.21
CA GLN A 86 16.61 3.56 -7.35
C GLN A 86 17.51 4.12 -6.24
N ASN A 87 17.05 5.13 -5.51
CA ASN A 87 17.79 5.76 -4.41
C ASN A 87 17.52 5.01 -3.10
N SER A 88 18.53 4.32 -2.55
CA SER A 88 18.35 3.44 -1.38
C SER A 88 17.84 4.15 -0.11
N PRO A 89 18.38 5.31 0.32
CA PRO A 89 17.78 6.11 1.40
C PRO A 89 16.30 6.42 1.17
N ARG A 90 15.96 6.98 0.00
CA ARG A 90 14.58 7.34 -0.36
C ARG A 90 13.66 6.12 -0.42
N GLN A 91 14.14 5.00 -0.96
CA GLN A 91 13.39 3.74 -0.99
C GLN A 91 13.08 3.23 0.42
N ARG A 92 13.98 3.41 1.39
CA ARG A 92 13.73 3.02 2.79
C ARG A 92 12.67 3.90 3.44
N GLU A 93 12.69 5.20 3.17
CA GLU A 93 11.63 6.12 3.62
C GLU A 93 10.28 5.68 3.08
N ILE A 94 10.17 5.48 1.76
CA ILE A 94 8.93 5.01 1.12
C ILE A 94 8.52 3.64 1.68
N SER A 95 9.47 2.73 1.92
CA SER A 95 9.17 1.44 2.57
C SER A 95 8.65 1.59 4.00
N GLY A 96 9.05 2.64 4.73
CA GLY A 96 8.48 2.99 6.03
C GLY A 96 7.01 3.39 5.89
N ILE A 97 6.72 4.29 4.95
CA ILE A 97 5.36 4.77 4.65
C ILE A 97 4.46 3.60 4.22
N VAL A 98 4.96 2.65 3.42
CA VAL A 98 4.19 1.44 3.05
C VAL A 98 3.76 0.65 4.29
N LYS A 99 4.66 0.48 5.27
CA LYS A 99 4.36 -0.29 6.49
C LYS A 99 3.37 0.43 7.39
N GLU A 100 3.50 1.74 7.50
CA GLU A 100 2.55 2.59 8.23
C GLU A 100 1.16 2.52 7.59
N TYR A 101 1.09 2.64 6.26
CA TYR A 101 -0.16 2.52 5.51
C TYR A 101 -0.85 1.17 5.74
N VAL A 102 -0.08 0.06 5.69
CA VAL A 102 -0.58 -1.29 6.00
C VAL A 102 -1.11 -1.38 7.44
N ALA A 103 -0.37 -0.84 8.41
CA ALA A 103 -0.77 -0.87 9.81
C ALA A 103 -2.09 -0.11 10.01
N GLU A 104 -2.21 1.09 9.46
CA GLU A 104 -3.39 1.93 9.59
C GLU A 104 -4.61 1.35 8.87
N HIS A 105 -4.50 1.06 7.57
CA HIS A 105 -5.67 0.75 6.74
C HIS A 105 -6.05 -0.73 6.81
N ILE A 106 -5.07 -1.64 6.78
CA ILE A 106 -5.34 -3.08 6.77
C ILE A 106 -5.50 -3.63 8.19
N VAL A 107 -4.52 -3.35 9.08
CA VAL A 107 -4.47 -4.01 10.39
C VAL A 107 -5.43 -3.35 11.37
N MET A 108 -5.42 -2.01 11.47
CA MET A 108 -6.27 -1.27 12.38
C MET A 108 -7.66 -0.99 11.77
N GLY A 109 -7.70 -0.57 10.50
CA GLY A 109 -8.95 -0.26 9.78
C GLY A 109 -9.73 -1.48 9.30
N GLY A 110 -9.06 -2.63 9.09
CA GLY A 110 -9.71 -3.82 8.54
C GLY A 110 -10.18 -3.63 7.10
N GLU A 111 -9.56 -2.73 6.35
CA GLU A 111 -9.97 -2.41 4.99
C GLU A 111 -9.64 -3.53 4.01
N HIS A 112 -10.52 -3.71 3.02
CA HIS A 112 -10.36 -4.69 1.98
C HIS A 112 -10.65 -4.12 0.61
N SER A 113 -9.65 -4.17 -0.28
CA SER A 113 -9.79 -3.66 -1.64
C SER A 113 -8.81 -4.33 -2.60
N VAL A 114 -9.11 -4.24 -3.90
CA VAL A 114 -8.22 -4.73 -4.96
C VAL A 114 -6.91 -3.93 -5.00
N ASP A 115 -6.95 -2.63 -4.68
CA ASP A 115 -5.78 -1.78 -4.55
C ASP A 115 -4.82 -2.30 -3.45
N LEU A 116 -5.37 -2.57 -2.26
CA LEU A 116 -4.62 -3.13 -1.14
C LEU A 116 -3.98 -4.47 -1.51
N LEU A 117 -4.77 -5.36 -2.14
CA LEU A 117 -4.26 -6.66 -2.59
C LEU A 117 -3.15 -6.50 -3.63
N GLN A 118 -3.34 -5.69 -4.66
CA GLN A 118 -2.33 -5.49 -5.71
C GLN A 118 -1.05 -4.87 -5.17
N GLY A 119 -1.14 -3.86 -4.30
CA GLY A 119 0.02 -3.26 -3.66
C GLY A 119 0.80 -4.27 -2.81
N LEU A 120 0.11 -5.13 -2.05
CA LEU A 120 0.76 -6.22 -1.29
C LEU A 120 1.47 -7.19 -2.23
N LEU A 121 0.88 -7.53 -3.37
CA LEU A 121 1.50 -8.43 -4.34
C LEU A 121 2.74 -7.80 -5.01
N VAL A 122 2.73 -6.50 -5.32
CA VAL A 122 3.94 -5.79 -5.79
C VAL A 122 5.05 -5.89 -4.75
N HIS A 123 4.72 -5.60 -3.48
CA HIS A 123 5.66 -5.68 -2.39
C HIS A 123 6.30 -7.07 -2.32
N LEU A 124 5.47 -8.10 -2.24
CA LEU A 124 5.91 -9.49 -2.10
C LEU A 124 6.75 -9.94 -3.29
N ALA A 125 6.29 -9.72 -4.53
CA ALA A 125 7.00 -10.18 -5.71
C ALA A 125 8.37 -9.50 -5.86
N TRP A 126 8.51 -8.22 -5.50
CA TRP A 126 9.81 -7.54 -5.47
C TRP A 126 10.79 -8.18 -4.49
N PHE A 127 10.39 -8.36 -3.24
CA PHE A 127 11.26 -8.92 -2.21
C PHE A 127 11.57 -10.40 -2.45
N ILE A 128 10.63 -11.18 -2.97
CA ILE A 128 10.88 -12.56 -3.38
C ILE A 128 11.89 -12.60 -4.52
N SER A 129 11.73 -11.75 -5.54
CA SER A 129 12.66 -11.69 -6.68
C SER A 129 14.07 -11.29 -6.25
N ILE A 130 14.20 -10.30 -5.36
CA ILE A 130 15.50 -9.87 -4.84
C ILE A 130 16.12 -10.93 -3.93
N SER A 131 15.34 -11.53 -3.03
CA SER A 131 15.85 -12.50 -2.05
C SER A 131 16.22 -13.83 -2.71
N ARG A 132 15.55 -14.19 -3.82
CA ARG A 132 15.81 -15.41 -4.58
C ARG A 132 16.90 -15.28 -5.64
N LEU A 133 17.41 -14.08 -5.94
CA LEU A 133 18.63 -13.95 -6.74
C LEU A 133 19.82 -14.34 -5.87
N PRO A 134 20.43 -15.53 -6.07
CA PRO A 134 21.71 -15.81 -5.47
C PRO A 134 22.67 -14.81 -6.11
N ARG A 135 23.26 -13.90 -5.31
CA ARG A 135 24.46 -13.22 -5.79
C ARG A 135 25.41 -14.35 -6.19
N LEU A 136 25.77 -14.41 -7.47
CA LEU A 136 26.81 -15.31 -7.94
C LEU A 136 28.09 -14.89 -7.24
N ASP A 137 28.38 -15.52 -6.11
CA ASP A 137 29.60 -15.30 -5.33
C ASP A 137 30.77 -15.92 -6.11
N LEU A 138 31.27 -15.18 -7.09
CA LEU A 138 32.54 -15.43 -7.77
C LEU A 138 33.71 -14.72 -7.06
N THR A 139 33.71 -14.70 -5.73
CA THR A 139 34.91 -14.35 -4.95
C THR A 139 34.88 -15.10 -3.64
N GLY A 140 35.64 -16.19 -3.57
CA GLY A 140 35.99 -16.78 -2.29
C GLY A 140 36.88 -15.82 -1.53
N GLN A 141 36.32 -15.15 -0.52
CA GLN A 141 37.05 -14.79 0.70
C GLN A 141 36.15 -14.96 1.91
N ILE A 142 36.55 -15.91 2.75
CA ILE A 142 36.12 -16.10 4.12
C ILE A 142 36.58 -14.85 4.89
N ASN A 143 35.65 -14.09 5.48
CA ASN A 143 35.88 -13.37 6.73
C ASN A 143 34.57 -12.91 7.38
N GLU A 144 34.54 -13.03 8.70
CA GLU A 144 33.40 -12.95 9.61
C GLU A 144 32.63 -11.62 9.55
N LYS A 145 31.45 -11.64 8.92
CA LYS A 145 30.33 -10.72 9.22
C LYS A 145 28.96 -11.41 9.17
N GLN A 146 28.92 -12.74 9.31
CA GLN A 146 27.70 -13.54 9.18
C GLN A 146 26.65 -13.32 10.29
N ASN A 147 26.96 -12.67 11.42
CA ASN A 147 26.00 -12.55 12.52
C ASN A 147 24.94 -11.44 12.28
N THR A 148 25.28 -10.36 11.55
CA THR A 148 24.32 -9.30 11.20
C THR A 148 23.46 -9.66 9.99
N ASP A 149 24.02 -10.37 9.01
CA ASP A 149 23.31 -10.75 7.79
C ASP A 149 22.28 -11.85 8.03
N THR A 150 22.53 -12.77 8.96
CA THR A 150 21.58 -13.86 9.28
C THR A 150 20.35 -13.33 10.04
N LYS A 151 20.54 -12.37 10.95
CA LYS A 151 19.44 -11.70 11.66
C LYS A 151 18.61 -10.82 10.74
N ASN A 152 19.25 -10.06 9.85
CA ASN A 152 18.55 -9.21 8.87
C ASN A 152 17.80 -10.06 7.82
N LYS A 153 18.35 -11.21 7.41
CA LYS A 153 17.65 -12.18 6.56
C LYS A 153 16.44 -12.77 7.27
N ALA A 154 16.58 -13.23 8.53
CA ALA A 154 15.46 -13.78 9.29
C ALA A 154 14.36 -12.75 9.55
N LEU A 155 14.73 -11.50 9.88
CA LEU A 155 13.79 -10.40 10.05
C LEU A 155 13.07 -10.04 8.73
N GLY A 156 13.79 -10.07 7.61
CA GLY A 156 13.21 -9.90 6.27
C GLY A 156 12.22 -11.02 5.93
N VAL A 157 12.56 -12.28 6.19
CA VAL A 157 11.68 -13.44 5.94
C VAL A 157 10.42 -13.39 6.82
N ALA A 158 10.56 -13.07 8.10
CA ALA A 158 9.42 -12.92 9.01
C ALA A 158 8.51 -11.75 8.60
N GLN A 159 9.09 -10.64 8.13
CA GLN A 159 8.31 -9.51 7.65
C GLN A 159 7.55 -9.87 6.35
N LEU A 160 8.14 -10.64 5.44
CA LEU A 160 7.44 -11.12 4.26
C LEU A 160 6.29 -12.07 4.58
N ASP A 161 6.45 -12.95 5.57
CA ASP A 161 5.39 -13.86 5.99
C ASP A 161 4.13 -13.10 6.44
N VAL A 162 4.31 -12.00 7.19
CA VAL A 162 3.18 -11.13 7.58
C VAL A 162 2.47 -10.58 6.35
N PHE A 163 3.20 -10.05 5.36
CA PHE A 163 2.59 -9.52 4.14
C PHE A 163 1.87 -10.62 3.32
N VAL A 164 2.41 -11.84 3.28
CA VAL A 164 1.74 -12.99 2.62
C VAL A 164 0.44 -13.33 3.33
N GLN A 165 0.43 -13.37 4.66
CA GLN A 165 -0.76 -13.65 5.44
C GLN A 165 -1.83 -12.56 5.25
N LEU A 166 -1.42 -11.29 5.22
CA LEU A 166 -2.32 -10.17 4.92
C LEU A 166 -2.90 -10.30 3.50
N ALA A 167 -2.09 -10.63 2.49
CA ALA A 167 -2.60 -10.84 1.13
C ALA A 167 -3.62 -11.99 1.06
N ARG A 168 -3.38 -13.08 1.79
CA ARG A 168 -4.34 -14.19 1.90
C ARG A 168 -5.64 -13.78 2.62
N ALA A 169 -5.52 -12.96 3.67
CA ALA A 169 -6.68 -12.41 4.37
C ALA A 169 -7.51 -11.51 3.42
N GLN A 170 -6.86 -10.62 2.66
CA GLN A 170 -7.51 -9.78 1.65
C GLN A 170 -8.31 -10.60 0.63
N VAL A 171 -7.71 -11.67 0.09
CA VAL A 171 -8.38 -12.61 -0.83
C VAL A 171 -9.61 -13.27 -0.20
N THR A 172 -9.53 -13.63 1.08
CA THR A 172 -10.61 -14.30 1.81
C THR A 172 -11.74 -13.32 2.14
N SER A 173 -11.41 -12.14 2.64
CA SER A 173 -12.38 -11.10 3.00
C SER A 173 -13.15 -10.57 1.79
N MET A 174 -12.49 -10.45 0.63
CA MET A 174 -13.16 -10.11 -0.64
C MET A 174 -13.94 -11.30 -1.25
N GLY A 175 -13.92 -12.48 -0.61
CA GLY A 175 -14.60 -13.68 -1.12
C GLY A 175 -14.03 -14.17 -2.46
N LEU A 176 -12.79 -13.81 -2.81
CA LEU A 176 -12.16 -14.21 -4.07
C LEU A 176 -11.89 -15.72 -4.14
N ASN A 177 -11.73 -16.37 -2.99
CA ASN A 177 -11.57 -17.81 -2.86
C ASN A 177 -12.88 -18.62 -2.92
N GLN A 178 -14.05 -17.96 -2.84
CA GLN A 178 -15.35 -18.62 -2.89
C GLN A 178 -15.68 -18.92 -4.35
N GLU A 179 -15.93 -20.20 -4.68
CA GLU A 179 -16.54 -20.59 -5.95
C GLU A 179 -17.90 -19.90 -6.05
N GLN A 180 -18.10 -19.11 -7.10
CA GLN A 180 -19.45 -18.64 -7.45
C GLN A 180 -20.31 -19.88 -7.64
N HIS A 181 -21.39 -19.98 -6.87
CA HIS A 181 -22.21 -21.15 -6.67
C HIS A 181 -23.05 -21.57 -7.91
N ILE A 182 -22.54 -21.32 -9.13
CA ILE A 182 -23.22 -21.52 -10.40
C ILE A 182 -23.26 -23.02 -10.79
N MET A 183 -22.36 -23.86 -10.30
CA MET A 183 -22.26 -25.25 -10.78
C MET A 183 -22.79 -26.35 -9.83
N ARG A 184 -23.26 -26.01 -8.62
CA ARG A 184 -23.93 -26.98 -7.72
C ARG A 184 -25.45 -27.07 -7.89
N SER A 185 -26.02 -26.31 -8.83
CA SER A 185 -27.49 -26.17 -8.98
C SER A 185 -28.10 -27.00 -10.11
N LEU A 186 -27.38 -27.94 -10.73
CA LEU A 186 -27.96 -28.85 -11.72
C LEU A 186 -28.96 -29.86 -11.13
N ASP A 187 -29.15 -29.89 -9.80
CA ASP A 187 -30.18 -30.66 -9.11
C ASP A 187 -31.54 -29.93 -8.94
N LYS A 188 -31.70 -28.71 -9.47
CA LYS A 188 -32.95 -27.97 -9.34
C LYS A 188 -33.79 -28.03 -10.63
N PRO A 189 -35.10 -28.31 -10.55
CA PRO A 189 -35.96 -28.43 -11.71
C PRO A 189 -36.03 -27.12 -12.52
N ILE A 190 -36.04 -27.28 -13.85
CA ILE A 190 -35.95 -26.26 -14.92
C ILE A 190 -36.86 -25.03 -14.71
N VAL A 191 -37.97 -25.17 -13.98
CA VAL A 191 -38.91 -24.07 -13.68
C VAL A 191 -38.26 -22.92 -12.93
N TYR A 192 -37.25 -23.18 -12.11
CA TYR A 192 -36.51 -22.12 -11.40
C TYR A 192 -35.49 -21.39 -12.29
N MET A 193 -35.10 -21.93 -13.44
CA MET A 193 -34.16 -21.25 -14.37
C MET A 193 -34.79 -20.03 -15.03
N VAL A 194 -36.09 -20.09 -15.37
CA VAL A 194 -36.80 -18.97 -16.04
C VAL A 194 -36.93 -17.76 -15.12
N HIS A 195 -37.09 -17.99 -13.80
CA HIS A 195 -37.06 -16.92 -12.81
C HIS A 195 -35.62 -16.50 -12.42
N TYR A 196 -34.64 -17.39 -12.61
CA TYR A 196 -33.22 -17.08 -12.37
C TYR A 196 -32.65 -16.14 -13.43
N ASP A 197 -33.00 -16.26 -14.71
CA ASP A 197 -32.44 -15.40 -15.77
C ASP A 197 -32.76 -13.91 -15.57
N LEU A 198 -33.84 -13.56 -14.86
CA LEU A 198 -34.14 -12.18 -14.50
C LEU A 198 -33.32 -11.64 -13.32
N GLU A 199 -32.86 -12.53 -12.43
CA GLU A 199 -32.14 -12.18 -11.19
C GLU A 199 -30.61 -12.45 -11.28
N ALA A 200 -30.17 -13.34 -12.17
CA ALA A 200 -28.75 -13.63 -12.44
C ALA A 200 -28.02 -12.45 -13.09
N ASN A 201 -28.78 -11.49 -13.65
CA ASN A 201 -28.24 -10.26 -14.19
C ASN A 201 -27.83 -9.23 -13.11
N LYS A 202 -27.94 -9.58 -11.82
CA LYS A 202 -27.57 -8.71 -10.67
C LYS A 202 -26.33 -9.14 -9.89
N THR A 203 -25.74 -10.31 -10.13
CA THR A 203 -24.46 -10.67 -9.48
C THR A 203 -23.31 -10.15 -10.34
N PRO A 204 -22.51 -9.16 -9.89
CA PRO A 204 -21.42 -8.65 -10.71
C PRO A 204 -20.44 -9.79 -11.00
N ALA A 205 -20.27 -10.11 -12.27
CA ALA A 205 -19.21 -11.00 -12.70
C ALA A 205 -17.88 -10.45 -12.16
N ARG A 206 -17.17 -11.26 -11.36
CA ARG A 206 -15.87 -10.89 -10.79
C ARG A 206 -14.98 -10.28 -11.87
N THR A 207 -14.47 -9.08 -11.61
CA THR A 207 -13.71 -8.29 -12.58
C THR A 207 -12.46 -9.06 -13.02
N LEU A 208 -11.98 -8.79 -14.25
CA LEU A 208 -10.74 -9.40 -14.73
C LEU A 208 -9.55 -9.04 -13.84
N GLU A 209 -9.60 -7.87 -13.21
CA GLU A 209 -8.59 -7.38 -12.29
C GLU A 209 -8.52 -8.21 -11.00
N GLU A 210 -9.67 -8.48 -10.38
CA GLU A 210 -9.77 -9.34 -9.20
C GLU A 210 -9.28 -10.77 -9.48
N ARG A 211 -9.60 -11.33 -10.65
CA ARG A 211 -9.15 -12.67 -11.05
C ARG A 211 -7.63 -12.73 -11.21
N ARG A 212 -7.02 -11.70 -11.80
CA ARG A 212 -5.56 -11.59 -11.96
C ARG A 212 -4.86 -11.44 -10.60
N ALA A 213 -5.39 -10.58 -9.73
CA ALA A 213 -4.85 -10.40 -8.38
C ALA A 213 -4.96 -11.69 -7.55
N TYR A 214 -6.09 -12.40 -7.62
CA TYR A 214 -6.26 -13.70 -6.97
C TYR A 214 -5.23 -14.74 -7.46
N LEU A 215 -5.06 -14.87 -8.78
CA LEU A 215 -4.08 -15.78 -9.35
C LEU A 215 -2.63 -15.39 -8.97
N GLY A 216 -2.34 -14.09 -8.94
CA GLY A 216 -1.07 -13.55 -8.46
C GLY A 216 -0.80 -13.90 -7.00
N CYS A 217 -1.81 -13.80 -6.13
CA CYS A 217 -1.70 -14.21 -4.73
C CYS A 217 -1.40 -15.70 -4.61
N TYR A 218 -2.06 -16.56 -5.39
CA TYR A 218 -1.77 -17.99 -5.40
C TYR A 218 -0.32 -18.27 -5.85
N TYR A 219 0.14 -17.62 -6.92
CA TYR A 219 1.50 -17.77 -7.43
C TYR A 219 2.56 -17.36 -6.41
N VAL A 220 2.37 -16.21 -5.76
CA VAL A 220 3.30 -15.69 -4.73
C VAL A 220 3.29 -16.54 -3.46
N THR A 221 2.13 -17.11 -3.10
CA THR A 221 1.98 -17.93 -1.87
C THR A 221 2.41 -19.39 -2.05
N ALA A 222 2.33 -19.92 -3.27
CA ALA A 222 2.71 -21.30 -3.59
C ALA A 222 4.22 -21.49 -3.84
N MET A 223 4.96 -20.38 -4.00
CA MET A 223 6.40 -20.33 -4.28
C MET A 223 7.25 -20.45 -3.03
#